data_AF-A0A945PZB4-F1
#
_entry.id   AF-A0A945PZB4-F1
#
_cell.length_a   1.000
_cell.length_b   1.000
_cell.length_c   1.000
_cell.angle_alpha   90.00
_cell.angle_beta   90.00
_cell.angle_gamma   90.00
#
_symmetry.space_group_name_H-M   'P 1'
#
loop_
_entity.id
_entity.type
_entity.pdbx_description
1 polymer ?
#
loop_
_entity_poly.entity_id
_entity_poly.type
_entity_poly.pdbx_seq_one_letter_code
_entity_poly.pdbx_strand_id
1 'polypeptide(L)'
;MPSRIKLLFSAIVITYLSINSLANEGPEVINEGAIRLAPFVVFAGYPTLIDGLTGKQYKGPDPVVRGFNATFKDLLVGFHEKLLRYEIQHMNLRTEAGDVMEAELKALTESFGIKNFKADRSQWLKRERSILHRLNTKPFFRIDALVVWDLDRLNEMLPEMPKGKYAKNIRYNEETKTWERRVLTKWNVNYYHVNYDTGRGSDVRVIKEDGLNLDTNKGFHSIFRGLTEQVPPGAFQDVQISYPMFYTRKKPTEEQIKYLQETYVSNLFHIYDPFTWVARRNNRFRGGFPNELRERLEMKRFRVGDRDWFNKVFVNFLNDIAQIKALGVNEIYEIQAIQRWQNSKSVLGEGLDLLNWRKGENRKGEDADRNAKIWINFDNPGGARFIALDAYMRYADRFLDAVRTRVLNSKSGFSGKELFKDAIEEVSGVPFEKYYPAARKAQIQRLESYRPKG
;
A
#
# COMPACT_ATOMS: atom_id res chain seq x y z
N MET A 1 -9.20 38.40 39.73
CA MET A 1 -9.45 38.00 38.32
C MET A 1 -8.72 36.69 38.02
N PRO A 2 -9.42 35.54 37.94
CA PRO A 2 -8.80 34.27 37.58
C PRO A 2 -9.47 33.65 36.33
N SER A 3 -8.93 33.77 35.11
CA SER A 3 -9.53 33.03 33.97
C SER A 3 -8.75 32.90 32.65
N ARG A 4 -7.41 33.01 32.59
CA ARG A 4 -6.69 32.77 31.32
C ARG A 4 -5.85 31.50 31.22
N ILE A 5 -5.66 30.76 32.32
CA ILE A 5 -4.85 29.52 32.32
C ILE A 5 -5.70 28.25 32.16
N LYS A 6 -7.03 28.30 32.37
CA LYS A 6 -7.90 27.12 32.24
C LYS A 6 -8.26 26.76 30.79
N LEU A 7 -8.24 27.71 29.84
CA LEU A 7 -8.62 27.41 28.44
C LEU A 7 -7.56 26.58 27.68
N LEU A 8 -6.29 26.70 28.02
CA LEU A 8 -5.22 25.91 27.39
C LEU A 8 -5.22 24.46 27.87
N PHE A 9 -5.53 24.20 29.14
CA PHE A 9 -5.63 22.82 29.65
C PHE A 9 -6.89 22.11 29.16
N SER A 10 -8.03 22.81 29.02
CA SER A 10 -9.25 22.22 28.43
C SER A 10 -9.07 21.88 26.95
N ALA A 11 -8.40 22.74 26.17
CA ALA A 11 -8.11 22.46 24.76
C ALA A 11 -7.14 21.29 24.60
N ILE A 12 -6.12 21.17 25.47
CA ILE A 12 -5.15 20.04 25.49
C ILE A 12 -5.81 18.73 25.93
N VAL A 13 -6.76 18.76 26.88
CA VAL A 13 -7.46 17.56 27.36
C VAL A 13 -8.55 17.09 26.39
N ILE A 14 -9.31 18.01 25.78
CA ILE A 14 -10.27 17.68 24.70
C ILE A 14 -9.51 17.19 23.46
N THR A 15 -8.34 17.77 23.15
CA THR A 15 -7.47 17.19 22.12
C THR A 15 -6.91 15.84 22.55
N TYR A 16 -6.51 15.58 23.79
CA TYR A 16 -5.99 14.27 24.21
C TYR A 16 -7.04 13.16 24.12
N LEU A 17 -8.30 13.46 24.48
CA LEU A 17 -9.42 12.50 24.40
C LEU A 17 -9.79 12.16 22.94
N SER A 18 -9.64 13.11 22.01
CA SER A 18 -9.82 12.86 20.56
C SER A 18 -8.56 12.31 19.84
N ILE A 19 -7.38 12.25 20.49
CA ILE A 19 -6.13 11.66 19.92
C ILE A 19 -6.12 10.15 20.10
N ASN A 20 -6.40 9.68 21.32
CA ASN A 20 -6.43 8.25 21.62
C ASN A 20 -7.63 7.54 20.95
N SER A 21 -8.55 8.32 20.40
CA SER A 21 -9.79 7.90 19.77
C SER A 21 -9.52 7.23 18.41
N LEU A 22 -8.76 7.85 17.48
CA LEU A 22 -8.56 7.31 16.12
C LEU A 22 -7.91 5.91 16.02
N ALA A 23 -7.11 5.48 17.00
CA ALA A 23 -6.47 4.17 17.02
C ALA A 23 -7.27 3.10 17.80
N ASN A 24 -8.20 3.52 18.67
CA ASN A 24 -9.00 2.66 19.54
C ASN A 24 -10.51 2.67 19.22
N GLU A 25 -10.98 3.64 18.43
CA GLU A 25 -12.35 3.70 17.92
C GLU A 25 -12.49 2.70 16.78
N GLY A 26 -13.64 2.03 16.75
CA GLY A 26 -14.02 1.08 15.71
C GLY A 26 -14.05 1.74 14.33
N PRO A 27 -14.46 1.01 13.27
CA PRO A 27 -14.25 1.41 11.90
C PRO A 27 -14.81 2.78 11.43
N GLU A 28 -15.40 3.62 12.27
CA GLU A 28 -16.05 4.89 11.92
C GLU A 28 -15.28 5.80 10.95
N VAL A 29 -16.07 6.54 10.16
CA VAL A 29 -15.61 7.53 9.16
C VAL A 29 -14.72 8.57 9.83
N ILE A 30 -13.52 8.75 9.30
CA ILE A 30 -12.54 9.67 9.84
C ILE A 30 -12.83 11.07 9.31
N ASN A 31 -13.12 12.00 10.21
CA ASN A 31 -13.40 13.39 9.88
C ASN A 31 -12.14 14.11 9.35
N GLU A 32 -12.21 14.66 8.13
CA GLU A 32 -11.13 15.44 7.52
C GLU A 32 -10.75 16.69 8.36
N GLY A 33 -11.68 17.22 9.16
CA GLY A 33 -11.44 18.33 10.09
C GLY A 33 -10.57 17.97 11.31
N ALA A 34 -10.28 16.69 11.54
CA ALA A 34 -9.41 16.22 12.63
C ALA A 34 -7.90 16.34 12.30
N ILE A 35 -7.56 16.86 11.12
CA ILE A 35 -6.18 17.13 10.70
C ILE A 35 -5.61 18.25 11.59
N ARG A 36 -4.63 17.90 12.42
CA ARG A 36 -4.05 18.85 13.37
C ARG A 36 -2.99 19.70 12.69
N LEU A 37 -3.16 21.01 12.71
CA LEU A 37 -2.18 21.97 12.18
C LEU A 37 -0.85 21.97 12.94
N ALA A 38 -0.85 21.67 14.26
CA ALA A 38 0.37 21.71 15.08
C ALA A 38 1.49 20.75 14.60
N PRO A 39 1.21 19.50 14.22
CA PRO A 39 2.14 18.62 13.50
C PRO A 39 2.72 19.23 12.22
N PHE A 40 1.95 19.93 11.38
CA PHE A 40 2.44 20.63 10.18
C PHE A 40 3.44 21.74 10.53
N VAL A 41 3.24 22.41 11.67
CA VAL A 41 4.19 23.40 12.19
C VAL A 41 5.50 22.74 12.63
N VAL A 42 5.52 21.47 13.03
CA VAL A 42 6.75 20.73 13.35
C VAL A 42 7.54 20.32 12.10
N PHE A 43 6.88 20.12 10.94
CA PHE A 43 7.56 19.98 9.64
C PHE A 43 8.32 21.25 9.21
N ALA A 44 8.06 22.40 9.86
CA ALA A 44 8.55 23.72 9.46
C ALA A 44 10.01 24.05 9.83
N GLY A 45 10.73 23.15 10.51
CA GLY A 45 12.14 23.38 10.82
C GLY A 45 12.98 23.44 9.54
N TYR A 46 13.78 24.50 9.35
CA TYR A 46 14.66 24.58 8.19
C TYR A 46 15.71 23.46 8.25
N PRO A 47 15.89 22.66 7.18
CA PRO A 47 16.97 21.69 7.13
C PRO A 47 18.31 22.42 7.24
N THR A 48 19.31 21.75 7.81
CA THR A 48 20.65 22.32 7.81
C THR A 48 21.18 22.34 6.38
N LEU A 49 21.55 23.51 5.87
CA LEU A 49 22.24 23.62 4.59
C LEU A 49 23.69 23.18 4.75
N ILE A 50 24.10 22.17 4.00
CA ILE A 50 25.44 21.59 4.06
C ILE A 50 26.10 21.69 2.69
N ASP A 51 27.36 22.11 2.64
CA ASP A 51 28.19 22.01 1.46
C ASP A 51 28.65 20.54 1.32
N GLY A 52 28.26 19.88 0.23
CA GLY A 52 28.55 18.48 -0.03
C GLY A 52 30.05 18.19 -0.19
N LEU A 53 30.82 19.15 -0.71
CA LEU A 53 32.26 18.98 -0.93
C LEU A 53 33.05 19.03 0.37
N THR A 54 32.65 19.91 1.31
CA THR A 54 33.37 20.12 2.57
C THR A 54 32.73 19.42 3.77
N GLY A 55 31.45 19.04 3.67
CA GLY A 55 30.65 18.50 4.77
C GLY A 55 30.28 19.52 5.86
N LYS A 56 30.66 20.80 5.69
CA LYS A 56 30.40 21.90 6.64
C LYS A 56 29.10 22.62 6.29
N GLN A 57 28.62 23.48 7.19
CA GLN A 57 27.46 24.32 6.91
C GLN A 57 27.71 25.18 5.67
N TYR A 58 26.77 25.14 4.72
CA TYR A 58 26.83 25.94 3.51
C TYR A 58 26.57 27.41 3.85
N LYS A 59 27.52 28.28 3.51
CA LYS A 59 27.42 29.74 3.71
C LYS A 59 27.38 30.54 2.41
N GLY A 60 27.40 29.87 1.26
CA GLY A 60 27.46 30.52 -0.05
C GLY A 60 26.21 31.38 -0.35
N PRO A 61 26.34 32.42 -1.19
CA PRO A 61 25.23 33.27 -1.59
C PRO A 61 24.51 32.78 -2.87
N ASP A 62 24.77 31.55 -3.34
CA ASP A 62 24.27 31.10 -4.64
C ASP A 62 22.73 31.19 -4.75
N PRO A 63 22.20 31.88 -5.77
CA PRO A 63 20.78 32.19 -5.85
C PRO A 63 19.91 30.94 -6.10
N VAL A 64 20.43 29.88 -6.73
CA VAL A 64 19.70 28.62 -6.91
C VAL A 64 19.50 27.95 -5.55
N VAL A 65 20.57 27.89 -4.75
CA VAL A 65 20.55 27.28 -3.41
C VAL A 65 19.58 28.03 -2.49
N ARG A 66 19.66 29.36 -2.48
CA ARG A 66 18.79 30.20 -1.64
C ARG A 66 17.34 30.15 -2.11
N GLY A 67 17.10 30.22 -3.41
CA GLY A 67 15.77 30.16 -4.01
C GLY A 67 15.06 28.84 -3.75
N PHE A 68 15.74 27.71 -3.93
CA PHE A 68 15.16 26.39 -3.61
C PHE A 68 14.95 26.21 -2.10
N ASN A 69 15.93 26.58 -1.26
CA ASN A 69 15.78 26.49 0.20
C ASN A 69 14.62 27.33 0.74
N ALA A 70 14.29 28.46 0.09
CA ALA A 70 13.17 29.31 0.48
C ALA A 70 11.80 28.62 0.31
N THR A 71 11.63 27.80 -0.73
CA THR A 71 10.35 27.12 -1.01
C THR A 71 10.29 25.66 -0.52
N PHE A 72 11.44 25.07 -0.21
CA PHE A 72 11.60 23.67 0.21
C PHE A 72 10.60 23.23 1.28
N LYS A 73 10.45 24.06 2.32
CA LYS A 73 9.56 23.81 3.45
C LYS A 73 8.10 23.73 3.01
N ASP A 74 7.64 24.70 2.24
CA ASP A 74 6.24 24.81 1.83
C ASP A 74 5.85 23.65 0.90
N LEU A 75 6.80 23.19 0.07
CA LEU A 75 6.62 21.98 -0.74
C LEU A 75 6.43 20.73 0.12
N LEU A 76 7.25 20.55 1.16
CA LEU A 76 7.13 19.39 2.06
C LEU A 76 5.80 19.42 2.84
N VAL A 77 5.43 20.58 3.38
CA VAL A 77 4.17 20.76 4.11
C VAL A 77 2.98 20.50 3.20
N GLY A 78 2.96 21.10 2.01
CA GLY A 78 1.89 20.91 1.03
C GLY A 78 1.78 19.47 0.53
N PHE A 79 2.92 18.77 0.35
CA PHE A 79 2.92 17.35 0.01
C PHE A 79 2.32 16.50 1.14
N HIS A 80 2.77 16.68 2.39
CA HIS A 80 2.26 15.92 3.53
C HIS A 80 0.76 16.15 3.75
N GLU A 81 0.27 17.38 3.58
CA GLU A 81 -1.16 17.68 3.68
C GLU A 81 -1.98 16.94 2.62
N LYS A 82 -1.55 17.01 1.35
CA LYS A 82 -2.20 16.30 0.26
C LYS A 82 -2.20 14.80 0.49
N LEU A 83 -1.07 14.23 0.93
CA LEU A 83 -0.96 12.82 1.27
C LEU A 83 -1.96 12.46 2.36
N LEU A 84 -1.99 13.19 3.48
CA LEU A 84 -2.87 12.89 4.61
C LEU A 84 -4.35 12.93 4.23
N ARG A 85 -4.78 13.96 3.50
CA ARG A 85 -6.16 14.06 2.98
C ARG A 85 -6.51 12.88 2.09
N TYR A 86 -5.61 12.56 1.16
CA TYR A 86 -5.82 11.47 0.22
C TYR A 86 -5.86 10.09 0.91
N GLU A 87 -5.10 9.91 1.99
CA GLU A 87 -5.17 8.69 2.81
C GLU A 87 -6.45 8.59 3.64
N ILE A 88 -6.92 9.69 4.23
CA ILE A 88 -8.20 9.75 4.95
C ILE A 88 -9.35 9.38 4.02
N GLN A 89 -9.42 10.03 2.84
CA GLN A 89 -10.45 9.75 1.84
C GLN A 89 -10.46 8.28 1.42
N HIS A 90 -9.28 7.73 1.17
CA HIS A 90 -9.17 6.32 0.79
C HIS A 90 -9.59 5.38 1.94
N MET A 91 -9.26 5.70 3.19
CA MET A 91 -9.69 4.92 4.34
C MET A 91 -11.20 4.98 4.59
N ASN A 92 -11.81 6.15 4.39
CA ASN A 92 -13.26 6.32 4.49
C ASN A 92 -13.99 5.52 3.41
N LEU A 93 -13.56 5.64 2.14
CA LEU A 93 -14.10 4.84 1.04
C LEU A 93 -14.04 3.34 1.35
N ARG A 94 -12.93 2.88 1.91
CA ARG A 94 -12.72 1.45 2.22
C ARG A 94 -13.55 0.98 3.40
N THR A 95 -13.73 1.83 4.39
CA THR A 95 -14.64 1.61 5.51
C THR A 95 -16.08 1.49 5.01
N GLU A 96 -16.56 2.46 4.26
CA GLU A 96 -17.93 2.44 3.73
C GLU A 96 -18.17 1.20 2.86
N ALA A 97 -17.21 0.87 1.98
CA ALA A 97 -17.28 -0.31 1.14
C ALA A 97 -17.39 -1.61 1.95
N GLY A 98 -16.64 -1.76 3.04
CA GLY A 98 -16.74 -2.99 3.81
C GLY A 98 -17.99 -3.07 4.71
N ASP A 99 -18.63 -1.95 5.07
CA ASP A 99 -19.95 -1.98 5.71
C ASP A 99 -20.97 -2.55 4.73
N VAL A 100 -20.90 -2.12 3.46
CA VAL A 100 -21.70 -2.69 2.37
C VAL A 100 -21.35 -4.17 2.16
N MET A 101 -20.05 -4.53 2.12
CA MET A 101 -19.66 -5.94 1.98
C MET A 101 -20.14 -6.80 3.14
N GLU A 102 -20.07 -6.35 4.39
CA GLU A 102 -20.55 -7.10 5.55
C GLU A 102 -22.07 -7.33 5.46
N ALA A 103 -22.84 -6.29 5.11
CA ALA A 103 -24.28 -6.40 4.94
C ALA A 103 -24.65 -7.38 3.81
N GLU A 104 -23.97 -7.29 2.67
CA GLU A 104 -24.18 -8.18 1.52
C GLU A 104 -23.78 -9.62 1.84
N LEU A 105 -22.63 -9.84 2.47
CA LEU A 105 -22.19 -11.17 2.88
C LEU A 105 -23.10 -11.77 3.94
N LYS A 106 -23.62 -10.96 4.88
CA LYS A 106 -24.62 -11.42 5.84
C LYS A 106 -25.88 -11.90 5.12
N ALA A 107 -26.45 -11.10 4.21
CA ALA A 107 -27.63 -11.49 3.45
C ALA A 107 -27.38 -12.75 2.60
N LEU A 108 -26.24 -12.81 1.90
CA LEU A 108 -25.85 -13.96 1.09
C LEU A 108 -25.70 -15.22 1.97
N THR A 109 -24.89 -15.17 3.03
CA THR A 109 -24.66 -16.32 3.91
C THR A 109 -25.96 -16.82 4.54
N GLU A 110 -26.84 -15.93 5.00
CA GLU A 110 -28.16 -16.27 5.52
C GLU A 110 -29.02 -16.99 4.48
N SER A 111 -28.98 -16.55 3.22
CA SER A 111 -29.69 -17.21 2.10
C SER A 111 -29.20 -18.65 1.86
N PHE A 112 -27.95 -18.98 2.22
CA PHE A 112 -27.40 -20.34 2.18
C PHE A 112 -27.51 -21.08 3.52
N GLY A 113 -28.26 -20.52 4.48
CA GLY A 113 -28.48 -21.10 5.79
C GLY A 113 -27.26 -21.03 6.73
N ILE A 114 -26.24 -20.25 6.38
CA ILE A 114 -25.09 -19.94 7.24
C ILE A 114 -25.50 -18.73 8.10
N LYS A 115 -25.72 -18.95 9.40
CA LYS A 115 -26.24 -17.92 10.31
C LYS A 115 -25.11 -17.16 11.01
N ASN A 116 -25.42 -15.95 11.46
CA ASN A 116 -24.57 -15.12 12.33
C ASN A 116 -23.22 -14.76 11.70
N PHE A 117 -23.18 -14.53 10.38
CA PHE A 117 -22.03 -13.90 9.76
C PHE A 117 -21.86 -12.49 10.35
N LYS A 118 -20.65 -12.20 10.80
CA LYS A 118 -20.23 -10.91 11.31
C LYS A 118 -18.75 -10.77 11.03
N ALA A 119 -18.35 -9.63 10.49
CA ALA A 119 -16.95 -9.33 10.26
C ALA A 119 -16.25 -8.99 11.57
N ASP A 120 -14.98 -9.37 11.71
CA ASP A 120 -14.17 -8.87 12.81
C ASP A 120 -13.72 -7.43 12.54
N ARG A 121 -14.62 -6.50 12.87
CA ARG A 121 -14.38 -5.05 12.77
C ARG A 121 -13.17 -4.59 13.59
N SER A 122 -12.68 -5.36 14.57
CA SER A 122 -11.58 -4.96 15.44
C SER A 122 -10.21 -4.99 14.75
N GLN A 123 -10.05 -5.83 13.72
CA GLN A 123 -8.80 -5.92 12.95
C GLN A 123 -8.84 -5.06 11.68
N TRP A 124 -10.00 -4.53 11.34
CA TRP A 124 -10.20 -3.89 10.06
C TRP A 124 -9.45 -2.56 9.96
N LEU A 125 -8.51 -2.51 9.01
CA LEU A 125 -7.61 -1.38 8.77
C LEU A 125 -6.81 -0.97 10.01
N LYS A 126 -6.67 -1.84 11.03
CA LYS A 126 -6.08 -1.48 12.33
C LYS A 126 -4.65 -0.96 12.19
N ARG A 127 -3.87 -1.63 11.35
CA ARG A 127 -2.50 -1.23 11.03
C ARG A 127 -2.46 0.07 10.24
N GLU A 128 -3.33 0.21 9.24
CA GLU A 128 -3.41 1.40 8.38
C GLU A 128 -3.86 2.63 9.18
N ARG A 129 -4.82 2.47 10.10
CA ARG A 129 -5.22 3.47 11.10
C ARG A 129 -4.08 3.87 12.01
N SER A 130 -3.25 2.91 12.43
CA SER A 130 -2.08 3.20 13.27
C SER A 130 -1.03 4.02 12.50
N ILE A 131 -0.83 3.72 11.22
CA ILE A 131 0.04 4.51 10.33
C ILE A 131 -0.56 5.91 10.11
N LEU A 132 -1.87 6.02 9.84
CA LEU A 132 -2.52 7.32 9.64
C LEU A 132 -2.48 8.16 10.92
N HIS A 133 -2.77 7.56 12.08
CA HIS A 133 -2.67 8.22 13.37
C HIS A 133 -1.24 8.76 13.56
N ARG A 134 -0.23 7.96 13.23
CA ARG A 134 1.14 8.44 13.26
C ARG A 134 1.33 9.61 12.29
N LEU A 135 0.91 9.52 11.03
CA LEU A 135 1.02 10.62 10.04
C LEU A 135 0.34 11.91 10.51
N ASN A 136 -0.83 11.81 11.16
CA ASN A 136 -1.59 12.96 11.66
C ASN A 136 -0.92 13.57 12.90
N THR A 137 -0.19 12.81 13.69
CA THR A 137 0.39 13.27 14.97
C THR A 137 1.86 13.64 14.89
N LYS A 138 2.66 12.93 14.10
CA LYS A 138 4.10 13.16 13.95
C LYS A 138 4.64 12.60 12.62
N PRO A 139 5.50 13.34 11.89
CA PRO A 139 6.15 12.81 10.69
C PRO A 139 6.80 11.45 10.92
N PHE A 140 6.66 10.53 9.96
CA PHE A 140 7.59 9.40 9.89
C PHE A 140 8.97 9.85 9.43
N PHE A 141 9.01 10.95 8.68
CA PHE A 141 10.13 11.36 7.88
C PHE A 141 10.53 12.80 8.18
N ARG A 142 11.83 13.04 8.33
CA ARG A 142 12.41 14.38 8.50
C ARG A 142 13.64 14.54 7.62
N ILE A 143 13.70 15.66 6.91
CA ILE A 143 14.91 16.05 6.17
C ILE A 143 15.77 16.89 7.10
N ASP A 144 16.87 16.30 7.56
CA ASP A 144 17.77 16.96 8.51
C ASP A 144 18.77 17.88 7.81
N ALA A 145 19.13 17.56 6.58
CA ALA A 145 20.07 18.33 5.81
C ALA A 145 19.69 18.39 4.34
N LEU A 146 19.82 19.59 3.76
CA LEU A 146 19.85 19.79 2.32
C LEU A 146 21.33 19.94 1.93
N VAL A 147 21.85 18.95 1.21
CA VAL A 147 23.27 18.84 0.85
C VAL A 147 23.47 19.41 -0.54
N VAL A 148 24.19 20.53 -0.59
CA VAL A 148 24.42 21.34 -1.78
C VAL A 148 25.67 20.88 -2.49
N TRP A 149 25.54 20.50 -3.75
CA TRP A 149 26.64 20.06 -4.60
C TRP A 149 26.79 20.99 -5.80
N ASP A 150 27.94 21.63 -5.90
CA ASP A 150 28.35 22.43 -7.06
C ASP A 150 28.81 21.48 -8.17
N LEU A 151 27.98 21.32 -9.22
CA LEU A 151 28.28 20.40 -10.32
C LEU A 151 29.52 20.79 -11.10
N ASP A 152 29.82 22.09 -11.21
CA ASP A 152 30.99 22.54 -11.96
C ASP A 152 32.26 22.07 -11.25
N ARG A 153 32.32 22.26 -9.93
CA ARG A 153 33.43 21.78 -9.10
C ARG A 153 33.49 20.25 -9.02
N LEU A 154 32.35 19.56 -8.97
CA LEU A 154 32.33 18.09 -9.00
C LEU A 154 32.91 17.52 -10.29
N ASN A 155 32.63 18.15 -11.43
CA ASN A 155 33.16 17.73 -12.72
C ASN A 155 34.67 18.00 -12.83
N GLU A 156 35.16 19.12 -12.30
CA GLU A 156 36.59 19.43 -12.22
C GLU A 156 37.39 18.42 -11.39
N MET A 157 36.75 17.77 -10.42
CA MET A 157 37.40 16.78 -9.57
C MET A 157 37.58 15.41 -10.24
N LEU A 158 36.89 15.11 -11.34
CA LEU A 158 36.98 13.77 -11.96
C LEU A 158 38.42 13.45 -12.41
N PRO A 159 38.92 12.22 -12.18
CA PRO A 159 38.22 11.03 -11.66
C PRO A 159 38.19 10.92 -10.12
N GLU A 160 38.69 11.91 -9.38
CA GLU A 160 38.67 11.91 -7.92
C GLU A 160 37.25 12.09 -7.39
N MET A 161 36.73 11.04 -6.75
CA MET A 161 35.39 11.07 -6.16
C MET A 161 35.37 11.87 -4.85
N PRO A 162 34.29 12.64 -4.58
CA PRO A 162 34.18 13.41 -3.34
C PRO A 162 34.21 12.50 -2.11
N LYS A 163 34.88 12.97 -1.05
CA LYS A 163 35.06 12.24 0.20
C LYS A 163 34.11 12.79 1.27
N GLY A 164 33.69 11.94 2.19
CA GLY A 164 32.87 12.34 3.36
C GLY A 164 31.52 11.62 3.45
N LYS A 165 30.81 11.86 4.56
CA LYS A 165 29.60 11.09 4.91
C LYS A 165 28.42 11.30 3.94
N TYR A 166 28.40 12.42 3.21
CA TYR A 166 27.34 12.76 2.26
C TYR A 166 27.63 12.34 0.82
N ALA A 167 28.90 12.06 0.48
CA ALA A 167 29.28 11.61 -0.86
C ALA A 167 28.54 10.32 -1.27
N LYS A 168 28.09 9.54 -0.27
CA LYS A 168 27.24 8.36 -0.49
C LYS A 168 25.90 8.67 -1.16
N ASN A 169 25.45 9.93 -1.19
CA ASN A 169 24.16 10.36 -1.75
C ASN A 169 24.28 10.88 -3.19
N ILE A 170 25.46 10.78 -3.81
CA ILE A 170 25.65 11.07 -5.23
C ILE A 170 26.47 9.96 -5.89
N ARG A 171 26.36 9.85 -7.21
CA ARG A 171 27.10 8.89 -8.03
C ARG A 171 27.42 9.52 -9.38
N TYR A 172 28.59 9.24 -9.92
CA TYR A 172 28.87 9.54 -11.32
C TYR A 172 28.50 8.33 -12.18
N ASN A 173 27.64 8.52 -13.18
CA ASN A 173 27.25 7.50 -14.14
C ASN A 173 28.18 7.58 -15.35
N GLU A 174 29.02 6.56 -15.53
CA GLU A 174 30.02 6.51 -16.60
C GLU A 174 29.42 6.33 -17.99
N GLU A 175 28.22 5.75 -18.10
CA GLU A 175 27.55 5.53 -19.39
C GLU A 175 26.95 6.85 -19.90
N THR A 176 26.27 7.58 -19.02
CA THR A 176 25.61 8.85 -19.37
C THR A 176 26.52 10.06 -19.19
N LYS A 177 27.68 9.90 -18.55
CA LYS A 177 28.64 10.97 -18.20
C LYS A 177 27.99 12.08 -17.36
N THR A 178 27.12 11.70 -16.44
CA THR A 178 26.39 12.64 -15.57
C THR A 178 26.45 12.24 -14.10
N TRP A 179 26.35 13.24 -13.22
CA TRP A 179 26.16 13.01 -11.80
C TRP A 179 24.68 12.77 -11.50
N GLU A 180 24.42 11.75 -10.70
CA GLU A 180 23.11 11.35 -10.24
C GLU A 180 23.02 11.49 -8.72
N ARG A 181 21.84 11.90 -8.26
CA ARG A 181 21.44 12.07 -6.88
C ARG A 181 20.78 10.80 -6.38
N ARG A 182 21.05 10.42 -5.14
CA ARG A 182 20.38 9.28 -4.50
C ARG A 182 20.16 9.48 -3.02
N VAL A 183 19.16 8.80 -2.50
CA VAL A 183 18.90 8.74 -1.06
C VAL A 183 18.82 7.29 -0.61
N LEU A 184 19.33 7.05 0.59
CA LEU A 184 19.19 5.78 1.30
C LEU A 184 18.46 6.07 2.60
N THR A 185 17.40 5.33 2.86
CA THR A 185 16.57 5.49 4.05
C THR A 185 16.50 4.18 4.81
N LYS A 186 16.43 4.28 6.12
CA LYS A 186 16.24 3.14 7.01
C LYS A 186 15.08 3.43 7.92
N TRP A 187 14.07 2.59 7.82
CA TRP A 187 12.88 2.65 8.63
C TRP A 187 12.97 1.53 9.67
N ASN A 188 12.80 1.89 10.93
CA ASN A 188 12.82 0.95 12.04
C ASN A 188 11.47 1.00 12.75
N VAL A 189 10.90 -0.18 12.98
CA VAL A 189 9.66 -0.34 13.75
C VAL A 189 9.94 -1.35 14.86
N ASN A 190 9.77 -0.92 16.10
CA ASN A 190 10.03 -1.72 17.29
C ASN A 190 8.81 -1.69 18.21
N TYR A 191 8.30 -2.86 18.56
CA TYR A 191 7.15 -2.98 19.46
C TYR A 191 7.11 -4.36 20.11
N TYR A 192 6.41 -4.44 21.23
CA TYR A 192 6.10 -5.70 21.87
C TYR A 192 4.81 -6.27 21.28
N HIS A 193 4.86 -7.49 20.76
CA HIS A 193 3.69 -8.18 20.21
C HIS A 193 3.26 -9.30 21.16
N VAL A 194 1.99 -9.27 21.59
CA VAL A 194 1.39 -10.34 22.38
C VAL A 194 0.61 -11.28 21.46
N ASN A 195 0.97 -12.56 21.47
CA ASN A 195 0.14 -13.59 20.86
C ASN A 195 -1.01 -13.91 21.83
N TYR A 196 -2.24 -13.54 21.46
CA TYR A 196 -3.41 -13.70 22.32
C TYR A 196 -3.83 -15.17 22.52
N ASP A 197 -3.52 -16.05 21.58
CA ASP A 197 -3.84 -17.49 21.69
C ASP A 197 -2.96 -18.20 22.73
N THR A 198 -1.73 -17.72 22.92
CA THR A 198 -0.74 -18.33 23.82
C THR A 198 -0.41 -17.49 25.05
N GLY A 199 -0.87 -16.24 25.10
CA GLY A 199 -0.54 -15.26 26.13
C GLY A 199 0.93 -14.83 26.15
N ARG A 200 1.77 -15.33 25.21
CA ARG A 200 3.20 -15.04 25.17
C ARG A 200 3.46 -13.80 24.33
N GLY A 201 4.25 -12.88 24.86
CA GLY A 201 4.73 -11.74 24.11
C GLY A 201 6.18 -11.88 23.64
N SER A 202 6.52 -11.18 22.57
CA SER A 202 7.88 -11.10 22.04
C SER A 202 8.16 -9.73 21.46
N ASP A 203 9.41 -9.30 21.56
CA ASP A 203 9.87 -8.08 20.90
C ASP A 203 9.94 -8.30 19.39
N VAL A 204 9.26 -7.44 18.65
CA VAL A 204 9.25 -7.44 17.20
C VAL A 204 10.02 -6.23 16.71
N ARG A 205 11.11 -6.52 16.00
CA ARG A 205 11.90 -5.54 15.27
C ARG A 205 11.76 -5.78 13.78
N VAL A 206 11.30 -4.75 13.08
CA VAL A 206 11.03 -4.77 11.65
C VAL A 206 11.84 -3.63 11.02
N ILE A 207 12.69 -3.97 10.05
CA ILE A 207 13.59 -3.04 9.36
C ILE A 207 13.27 -3.05 7.88
N LYS A 208 13.14 -1.85 7.31
CA LYS A 208 13.00 -1.59 5.89
C LYS A 208 14.10 -0.64 5.49
N GLU A 209 14.80 -1.00 4.44
CA GLU A 209 15.84 -0.17 3.84
C GLU A 209 15.46 0.12 2.41
N ASP A 210 15.45 1.40 2.07
CA ASP A 210 15.02 1.89 0.78
C ASP A 210 16.14 2.70 0.13
N GLY A 211 16.32 2.55 -1.17
CA GLY A 211 17.22 3.37 -1.95
C GLY A 211 16.54 3.90 -3.20
N LEU A 212 16.60 5.21 -3.43
CA LEU A 212 15.99 5.84 -4.59
C LEU A 212 17.04 6.68 -5.34
N ASN A 213 17.12 6.48 -6.64
CA ASN A 213 17.77 7.41 -7.56
C ASN A 213 16.79 8.56 -7.84
N LEU A 214 17.18 9.77 -7.45
CA LEU A 214 16.32 10.96 -7.47
C LEU A 214 16.16 11.58 -8.86
N ASP A 215 16.92 11.10 -9.84
CA ASP A 215 16.89 11.59 -11.22
C ASP A 215 16.15 10.63 -12.17
N THR A 216 16.09 9.35 -11.82
CA THR A 216 15.36 8.32 -12.60
C THR A 216 14.11 7.79 -11.92
N ASN A 217 13.90 8.12 -10.64
CA ASN A 217 12.84 7.59 -9.78
C ASN A 217 12.81 6.05 -9.70
N LYS A 218 13.94 5.39 -10.03
CA LYS A 218 14.13 3.94 -9.88
C LYS A 218 14.87 3.65 -8.58
N GLY A 219 14.53 2.54 -7.95
CA GLY A 219 15.03 2.26 -6.63
C GLY A 219 14.75 0.85 -6.14
N PHE A 220 15.04 0.60 -4.87
CA PHE A 220 14.75 -0.66 -4.23
C PHE A 220 14.05 -0.49 -2.88
N HIS A 221 13.33 -1.54 -2.50
CA HIS A 221 12.85 -1.82 -1.14
C HIS A 221 13.48 -3.11 -0.63
N SER A 222 13.97 -3.10 0.60
CA SER A 222 14.42 -4.30 1.29
C SER A 222 13.68 -4.39 2.62
N ILE A 223 12.67 -5.25 2.67
CA ILE A 223 11.87 -5.51 3.86
C ILE A 223 12.23 -6.91 4.35
N PHE A 224 12.92 -6.98 5.48
CA PHE A 224 13.33 -8.28 6.06
C PHE A 224 12.12 -9.09 6.54
N ARG A 225 11.10 -8.41 7.08
CA ARG A 225 9.85 -8.97 7.58
C ARG A 225 8.73 -7.93 7.43
N GLY A 226 7.55 -8.34 6.96
CA GLY A 226 6.38 -7.45 6.91
C GLY A 226 5.89 -7.06 8.31
N LEU A 227 5.17 -5.93 8.41
CA LEU A 227 4.53 -5.52 9.66
C LEU A 227 3.37 -6.44 10.04
N THR A 228 3.28 -6.79 11.33
CA THR A 228 2.08 -7.48 11.86
C THR A 228 0.88 -6.52 11.87
N GLU A 229 -0.32 -7.04 12.07
CA GLU A 229 -1.56 -6.25 12.06
C GLU A 229 -1.68 -5.30 13.26
N GLN A 230 -0.92 -5.54 14.34
CA GLN A 230 -1.06 -4.87 15.62
C GLN A 230 0.17 -4.03 15.98
N VAL A 231 0.47 -3.05 15.13
CA VAL A 231 1.62 -2.15 15.33
C VAL A 231 1.12 -0.83 15.93
N PRO A 232 1.55 -0.46 17.14
CA PRO A 232 1.13 0.81 17.74
C PRO A 232 1.79 2.00 17.01
N PRO A 233 1.13 3.18 16.94
CA PRO A 233 1.69 4.36 16.27
C PRO A 233 3.04 4.83 16.83
N GLY A 234 3.30 4.58 18.12
CA GLY A 234 4.57 4.89 18.77
C GLY A 234 5.75 3.96 18.39
N ALA A 235 5.48 2.83 17.72
CA ALA A 235 6.51 1.87 17.33
C ALA A 235 7.44 2.38 16.23
N PHE A 236 6.97 3.35 15.45
CA PHE A 236 7.67 3.88 14.29
C PHE A 236 8.71 4.91 14.71
N GLN A 237 9.97 4.61 14.43
CA GLN A 237 11.07 5.54 14.64
C GLN A 237 11.14 6.60 13.53
N ASP A 238 11.70 7.76 13.87
CA ASP A 238 11.88 8.85 12.93
C ASP A 238 12.92 8.47 11.86
N VAL A 239 12.59 8.72 10.60
CA VAL A 239 13.46 8.48 9.45
C VAL A 239 14.16 9.78 9.09
N GLN A 240 15.49 9.76 9.15
CA GLN A 240 16.34 10.90 8.84
C GLN A 240 16.91 10.78 7.42
N ILE A 241 16.76 11.84 6.61
CA ILE A 241 17.42 11.92 5.29
C ILE A 241 18.27 13.18 5.19
N SER A 242 19.42 13.01 4.55
CA SER A 242 20.19 14.10 3.96
C SER A 242 19.90 14.14 2.46
N TYR A 243 19.16 15.15 2.00
CA TYR A 243 18.67 15.23 0.63
C TYR A 243 19.70 15.96 -0.26
N PRO A 244 20.27 15.34 -1.30
CA PRO A 244 21.22 15.99 -2.20
C PRO A 244 20.51 16.91 -3.20
N MET A 245 21.09 18.07 -3.48
CA MET A 245 20.70 18.93 -4.59
C MET A 245 21.93 19.31 -5.41
N PHE A 246 21.71 19.47 -6.71
CA PHE A 246 22.71 19.95 -7.65
C PHE A 246 22.37 21.37 -8.10
N TYR A 247 23.40 22.18 -8.31
CA TYR A 247 23.31 23.42 -9.07
C TYR A 247 24.56 23.56 -9.96
N THR A 248 24.44 24.35 -11.02
CA THR A 248 25.53 24.71 -11.93
C THR A 248 25.40 26.17 -12.33
N ARG A 249 26.53 26.83 -12.59
CA ARG A 249 26.55 28.20 -13.11
C ARG A 249 26.24 28.26 -14.61
N LYS A 250 26.22 27.10 -15.28
CA LYS A 250 26.03 26.98 -16.73
C LYS A 250 24.56 27.05 -17.18
N LYS A 251 23.61 27.06 -16.24
CA LYS A 251 22.17 27.09 -16.54
C LYS A 251 21.48 28.30 -15.91
N PRO A 252 20.36 28.78 -16.48
CA PRO A 252 19.55 29.83 -15.87
C PRO A 252 19.10 29.48 -14.45
N THR A 253 19.11 30.47 -13.55
CA THR A 253 18.77 30.28 -12.13
C THR A 253 17.33 29.80 -11.94
N GLU A 254 16.36 30.45 -12.59
CA GLU A 254 14.94 30.12 -12.44
C GLU A 254 14.60 28.73 -12.95
N GLU A 255 15.19 28.31 -14.08
CA GLU A 255 15.03 26.97 -14.64
C GLU A 255 15.49 25.89 -13.65
N GLN A 256 16.66 26.11 -13.03
CA GLN A 256 17.20 25.18 -12.03
C GLN A 256 16.33 25.12 -10.78
N ILE A 257 15.85 26.27 -10.27
CA ILE A 257 14.95 26.29 -9.11
C ILE A 257 13.68 25.51 -9.42
N LYS A 258 13.03 25.78 -10.56
CA LYS A 258 11.80 25.07 -10.96
C LYS A 258 12.03 23.57 -11.08
N TYR A 259 13.10 23.15 -11.76
CA TYR A 259 13.47 21.74 -11.87
C TYR A 259 13.68 21.07 -10.50
N LEU A 260 14.36 21.73 -9.56
CA LEU A 260 14.57 21.22 -8.21
C LEU A 260 13.25 21.09 -7.44
N GLN A 261 12.32 22.04 -7.59
CA GLN A 261 11.00 21.98 -6.97
C GLN A 261 10.16 20.82 -7.51
N GLU A 262 10.07 20.67 -8.83
CA GLU A 262 9.30 19.61 -9.49
C GLU A 262 9.87 18.22 -9.16
N THR A 263 11.19 18.05 -9.29
CA THR A 263 11.83 16.78 -8.95
C THR A 263 11.73 16.47 -7.47
N TYR A 264 11.80 17.47 -6.57
CA TYR A 264 11.62 17.24 -5.15
C TYR A 264 10.24 16.70 -4.81
N VAL A 265 9.17 17.28 -5.37
CA VAL A 265 7.80 16.79 -5.17
C VAL A 265 7.63 15.37 -5.74
N SER A 266 8.15 15.11 -6.94
CA SER A 266 8.15 13.76 -7.53
C SER A 266 8.90 12.75 -6.66
N ASN A 267 10.07 13.12 -6.13
CA ASN A 267 10.86 12.27 -5.26
C ASN A 267 10.17 11.99 -3.92
N LEU A 268 9.51 12.99 -3.32
CA LEU A 268 8.74 12.81 -2.08
C LEU A 268 7.64 11.75 -2.25
N PHE A 269 7.00 11.67 -3.42
CA PHE A 269 6.00 10.65 -3.71
C PHE A 269 6.53 9.22 -3.55
N HIS A 270 7.79 8.97 -3.89
CA HIS A 270 8.39 7.65 -3.77
C HIS A 270 9.11 7.41 -2.44
N ILE A 271 9.77 8.43 -1.89
CA ILE A 271 10.54 8.31 -0.65
C ILE A 271 9.61 8.25 0.56
N TYR A 272 8.49 8.98 0.51
CA TYR A 272 7.59 9.18 1.64
C TYR A 272 6.30 8.36 1.52
N ASP A 273 6.46 7.03 1.41
CA ASP A 273 5.35 6.08 1.54
C ASP A 273 5.52 5.20 2.79
N PRO A 274 4.96 5.60 3.94
CA PRO A 274 5.05 4.84 5.18
C PRO A 274 4.22 3.54 5.16
N PHE A 275 3.41 3.31 4.13
CA PHE A 275 2.55 2.12 4.02
C PHE A 275 3.17 1.00 3.17
N THR A 276 4.28 1.24 2.47
CA THR A 276 5.03 0.24 1.68
C THR A 276 5.43 -1.02 2.48
N TRP A 277 5.50 -0.92 3.80
CA TRP A 277 5.74 -2.02 4.74
C TRP A 277 4.66 -3.11 4.76
N VAL A 278 3.47 -2.78 4.30
CA VAL A 278 2.26 -3.59 4.38
C VAL A 278 2.03 -4.29 3.04
N ALA A 279 1.79 -3.46 2.03
CA ALA A 279 1.60 -3.78 0.65
C ALA A 279 1.56 -2.43 -0.08
N ARG A 280 1.74 -2.43 -1.41
CA ARG A 280 1.49 -1.23 -2.20
C ARG A 280 0.08 -0.69 -1.95
N ARG A 281 -0.10 0.63 -2.08
CA ARG A 281 -1.37 1.35 -1.83
C ARG A 281 -2.60 0.66 -2.42
N ASN A 282 -2.46 0.15 -3.62
CA ASN A 282 -3.51 -0.51 -4.40
C ASN A 282 -3.90 -1.92 -3.89
N ASN A 283 -3.17 -2.49 -2.93
CA ASN A 283 -3.48 -3.79 -2.32
C ASN A 283 -3.87 -3.70 -0.83
N ARG A 284 -3.40 -2.68 -0.11
CA ARG A 284 -3.35 -2.67 1.37
C ARG A 284 -4.70 -2.54 2.10
N PHE A 285 -5.80 -2.31 1.38
CA PHE A 285 -7.15 -2.11 1.94
C PHE A 285 -8.18 -3.12 1.43
N ARG A 286 -7.72 -4.20 0.78
CA ARG A 286 -8.56 -5.14 0.03
C ARG A 286 -8.45 -6.53 0.70
N GLY A 287 -9.25 -6.83 1.74
CA GLY A 287 -9.21 -8.13 2.43
C GLY A 287 -10.01 -8.19 3.75
N GLY A 288 -10.04 -9.37 4.38
CA GLY A 288 -10.63 -9.57 5.73
C GLY A 288 -12.06 -10.10 5.80
N PHE A 289 -12.57 -10.72 4.73
CA PHE A 289 -13.86 -11.43 4.73
C PHE A 289 -13.78 -12.91 4.33
N PRO A 290 -12.86 -13.34 3.42
CA PRO A 290 -12.77 -14.74 3.05
C PRO A 290 -12.43 -15.69 4.21
N ASN A 291 -11.70 -15.23 5.23
CA ASN A 291 -11.34 -16.07 6.38
C ASN A 291 -12.56 -16.31 7.28
N GLU A 292 -13.29 -15.25 7.59
CA GLU A 292 -14.52 -15.24 8.37
C GLU A 292 -15.59 -16.09 7.69
N LEU A 293 -15.74 -15.95 6.36
CA LEU A 293 -16.62 -16.80 5.56
C LEU A 293 -16.20 -18.28 5.64
N ARG A 294 -14.90 -18.57 5.52
CA ARG A 294 -14.37 -19.95 5.60
C ARG A 294 -14.65 -20.58 6.97
N GLU A 295 -14.39 -19.86 8.05
CA GLU A 295 -14.67 -20.33 9.42
C GLU A 295 -16.16 -20.64 9.61
N ARG A 296 -17.05 -19.74 9.18
CA ARG A 296 -18.50 -19.98 9.26
C ARG A 296 -18.96 -21.15 8.40
N LEU A 297 -18.36 -21.31 7.22
CA LEU A 297 -18.63 -22.42 6.31
C LEU A 297 -18.23 -23.77 6.91
N GLU A 298 -17.09 -23.81 7.61
CA GLU A 298 -16.62 -25.00 8.32
C GLU A 298 -17.61 -25.44 9.41
N MET A 299 -18.26 -24.48 10.10
CA MET A 299 -19.29 -24.75 11.12
C MET A 299 -20.60 -25.31 10.56
N LYS A 300 -21.06 -24.83 9.39
CA LYS A 300 -22.35 -25.25 8.78
C LYS A 300 -22.37 -26.73 8.33
N ARG A 301 -21.20 -27.36 8.16
CA ARG A 301 -21.01 -28.78 7.79
C ARG A 301 -21.88 -29.25 6.61
N PHE A 302 -21.78 -28.58 5.45
CA PHE A 302 -22.35 -29.11 4.21
C PHE A 302 -21.80 -30.51 3.90
N ARG A 303 -22.67 -31.42 3.42
CA ARG A 303 -22.30 -32.79 3.04
C ARG A 303 -21.68 -32.81 1.63
N VAL A 304 -20.43 -32.34 1.50
CA VAL A 304 -19.74 -32.21 0.20
C VAL A 304 -18.56 -33.17 0.14
N GLY A 305 -18.42 -33.92 -0.97
CA GLY A 305 -17.34 -34.89 -1.18
C GLY A 305 -15.97 -34.25 -1.42
N ASP A 306 -15.93 -33.20 -2.25
CA ASP A 306 -14.76 -32.41 -2.63
C ASP A 306 -14.66 -31.10 -1.81
N ARG A 307 -14.78 -31.24 -0.49
CA ARG A 307 -14.95 -30.11 0.45
C ARG A 307 -13.88 -29.02 0.34
N ASP A 308 -12.61 -29.39 0.20
CA ASP A 308 -11.51 -28.41 0.11
C ASP A 308 -11.60 -27.54 -1.14
N TRP A 309 -12.03 -28.13 -2.26
CA TRP A 309 -12.28 -27.40 -3.50
C TRP A 309 -13.51 -26.52 -3.34
N PHE A 310 -14.63 -27.11 -2.89
CA PHE A 310 -15.90 -26.42 -2.75
C PHE A 310 -15.80 -25.21 -1.82
N ASN A 311 -15.20 -25.38 -0.63
CA ASN A 311 -15.06 -24.31 0.34
C ASN A 311 -14.29 -23.11 -0.25
N LYS A 312 -13.18 -23.37 -0.94
CA LYS A 312 -12.37 -22.30 -1.55
C LYS A 312 -13.13 -21.60 -2.68
N VAL A 313 -13.85 -22.32 -3.53
CA VAL A 313 -14.63 -21.72 -4.63
C VAL A 313 -15.81 -20.94 -4.07
N PHE A 314 -16.57 -21.53 -3.16
CA PHE A 314 -17.77 -20.95 -2.59
C PHE A 314 -17.50 -19.67 -1.79
N VAL A 315 -16.45 -19.68 -0.95
CA VAL A 315 -16.01 -18.48 -0.21
C VAL A 315 -15.65 -17.35 -1.17
N ASN A 316 -14.81 -17.63 -2.18
CA ASN A 316 -14.41 -16.60 -3.14
C ASN A 316 -15.61 -16.12 -3.97
N PHE A 317 -16.52 -17.02 -4.35
CA PHE A 317 -17.72 -16.67 -5.11
C PHE A 317 -18.63 -15.70 -4.35
N LEU A 318 -18.96 -15.99 -3.09
CA LEU A 318 -19.76 -15.08 -2.26
C LEU A 318 -19.04 -13.75 -2.03
N ASN A 319 -17.73 -13.79 -1.78
CA ASN A 319 -16.91 -12.59 -1.63
C ASN A 319 -16.89 -11.74 -2.91
N ASP A 320 -16.75 -12.36 -4.08
CA ASP A 320 -16.72 -11.68 -5.38
C ASP A 320 -18.08 -11.01 -5.66
N ILE A 321 -19.20 -11.66 -5.34
CA ILE A 321 -20.53 -11.05 -5.45
C ILE A 321 -20.66 -9.81 -4.56
N ALA A 322 -20.30 -9.93 -3.27
CA ALA A 322 -20.34 -8.81 -2.35
C ALA A 322 -19.40 -7.67 -2.79
N GLN A 323 -18.24 -8.01 -3.33
CA GLN A 323 -17.28 -7.04 -3.87
C GLN A 323 -17.81 -6.33 -5.12
N ILE A 324 -18.50 -7.02 -6.03
CA ILE A 324 -19.16 -6.39 -7.17
C ILE A 324 -20.16 -5.33 -6.68
N LYS A 325 -20.96 -5.65 -5.67
CA LYS A 325 -21.98 -4.74 -5.15
C LYS A 325 -21.38 -3.54 -4.41
N ALA A 326 -20.29 -3.74 -3.66
CA ALA A 326 -19.66 -2.69 -2.87
C ALA A 326 -18.72 -1.79 -3.68
N LEU A 327 -17.94 -2.36 -4.60
CA LEU A 327 -16.80 -1.70 -5.25
C LEU A 327 -16.80 -1.82 -6.79
N GLY A 328 -17.75 -2.57 -7.34
CA GLY A 328 -17.81 -2.86 -8.77
C GLY A 328 -16.87 -3.98 -9.20
N VAL A 329 -17.14 -4.53 -10.39
CA VAL A 329 -16.43 -5.71 -10.92
C VAL A 329 -14.95 -5.46 -11.22
N ASN A 330 -14.57 -4.22 -11.53
CA ASN A 330 -13.19 -3.87 -11.87
C ASN A 330 -12.23 -4.13 -10.71
N GLU A 331 -12.70 -3.97 -9.47
CA GLU A 331 -11.91 -4.20 -8.26
C GLU A 331 -11.32 -5.62 -8.21
N ILE A 332 -12.10 -6.65 -8.58
CA ILE A 332 -11.66 -8.06 -8.59
C ILE A 332 -10.48 -8.24 -9.55
N TYR A 333 -10.58 -7.67 -10.75
CA TYR A 333 -9.56 -7.79 -11.78
C TYR A 333 -8.32 -6.97 -11.46
N GLU A 334 -8.48 -5.76 -10.92
CA GLU A 334 -7.38 -4.92 -10.47
C GLU A 334 -6.56 -5.61 -9.39
N ILE A 335 -7.19 -6.16 -8.34
CA ILE A 335 -6.49 -6.92 -7.28
C ILE A 335 -5.65 -8.02 -7.91
N GLN A 336 -6.28 -8.79 -8.82
CA GLN A 336 -5.63 -9.94 -9.42
C GLN A 336 -4.44 -9.52 -10.31
N ALA A 337 -4.56 -8.40 -11.01
CA ALA A 337 -3.51 -7.84 -11.85
C ALA A 337 -2.33 -7.32 -11.02
N ILE A 338 -2.62 -6.61 -9.92
CA ILE A 338 -1.58 -6.06 -9.05
C ILE A 338 -0.77 -7.19 -8.41
N GLN A 339 -1.46 -8.18 -7.83
CA GLN A 339 -0.82 -9.35 -7.22
C GLN A 339 0.03 -10.15 -8.22
N ARG A 340 -0.36 -10.16 -9.50
CA ARG A 340 0.32 -10.96 -10.53
C ARG A 340 1.49 -10.24 -11.20
N TRP A 341 1.33 -8.98 -11.59
CA TRP A 341 2.31 -8.27 -12.45
C TRP A 341 2.95 -7.04 -11.83
N GLN A 342 2.41 -6.49 -10.73
CA GLN A 342 2.90 -5.21 -10.17
C GLN A 342 3.58 -5.38 -8.81
N ASN A 343 3.37 -6.48 -8.09
CA ASN A 343 3.75 -6.60 -6.69
C ASN A 343 5.16 -7.19 -6.47
N SER A 344 6.18 -6.66 -7.15
CA SER A 344 7.55 -6.93 -6.69
C SER A 344 7.74 -6.32 -5.30
N LYS A 345 8.18 -7.16 -4.37
CA LYS A 345 8.52 -6.77 -2.99
C LYS A 345 9.79 -5.91 -2.91
N SER A 346 10.54 -5.81 -4.02
CA SER A 346 11.87 -5.22 -4.05
C SER A 346 11.97 -3.94 -4.87
N VAL A 347 10.97 -3.61 -5.69
CA VAL A 347 10.97 -2.40 -6.53
C VAL A 347 10.42 -1.20 -5.76
N LEU A 348 11.20 -0.11 -5.68
CA LEU A 348 10.73 1.22 -5.25
C LEU A 348 10.66 2.17 -6.45
N GLY A 349 9.61 2.99 -6.51
CA GLY A 349 9.42 3.96 -7.58
C GLY A 349 8.99 3.34 -8.91
N GLU A 350 9.59 3.78 -10.01
CA GLU A 350 9.18 3.40 -11.38
C GLU A 350 9.79 2.06 -11.84
N GLY A 351 10.80 1.55 -11.14
CA GLY A 351 11.48 0.30 -11.49
C GLY A 351 12.62 -0.03 -10.53
N LEU A 352 13.17 -1.24 -10.65
CA LEU A 352 14.32 -1.67 -9.86
C LEU A 352 15.60 -0.97 -10.33
N ASP A 353 16.36 -0.39 -9.39
CA ASP A 353 17.73 0.06 -9.63
C ASP A 353 18.66 -0.57 -8.59
N LEU A 354 19.34 -1.65 -9.00
CA LEU A 354 20.33 -2.37 -8.20
C LEU A 354 21.68 -1.66 -8.15
N LEU A 355 21.95 -0.72 -9.06
CA LEU A 355 23.18 0.07 -9.05
C LEU A 355 23.18 1.12 -7.92
N ASN A 356 22.07 1.28 -7.19
CA ASN A 356 22.04 1.96 -5.90
C ASN A 356 22.70 1.17 -4.76
N TRP A 357 23.12 -0.08 -4.98
CA TRP A 357 23.89 -0.87 -4.02
C TRP A 357 25.35 -0.41 -3.93
N ARG A 358 25.95 -0.55 -2.75
CA ARG A 358 27.41 -0.44 -2.62
C ARG A 358 28.08 -1.77 -2.97
N LYS A 359 29.34 -1.70 -3.42
CA LYS A 359 30.24 -2.85 -3.50
C LYS A 359 30.36 -3.48 -2.10
N GLY A 360 29.91 -4.74 -1.95
CA GLY A 360 29.90 -5.49 -0.68
C GLY A 360 28.52 -5.67 -0.04
N GLU A 361 27.45 -5.05 -0.56
CA GLU A 361 26.08 -5.28 -0.09
C GLU A 361 25.48 -6.50 -0.82
N ASN A 362 25.39 -7.64 -0.12
CA ASN A 362 24.84 -8.87 -0.68
C ASN A 362 23.30 -8.87 -0.54
N ARG A 363 22.58 -8.39 -1.56
CA ARG A 363 21.10 -8.39 -1.58
C ARG A 363 20.60 -9.01 -2.88
N LYS A 364 19.54 -9.81 -2.79
CA LYS A 364 18.80 -10.33 -3.95
C LYS A 364 17.52 -9.50 -4.08
N GLY A 365 17.32 -8.86 -5.22
CA GLY A 365 16.06 -8.23 -5.59
C GLY A 365 15.43 -9.00 -6.74
N GLU A 366 14.10 -9.03 -6.80
CA GLU A 366 13.37 -9.62 -7.92
C GLU A 366 12.51 -8.53 -8.56
N ASP A 367 12.65 -8.33 -9.86
CA ASP A 367 11.75 -7.48 -10.61
C ASP A 367 10.34 -8.07 -10.63
N ALA A 368 9.33 -7.24 -10.90
CA ALA A 368 7.99 -7.78 -11.08
C ALA A 368 7.96 -8.59 -12.38
N ASP A 369 7.50 -9.84 -12.34
CA ASP A 369 7.30 -10.64 -13.54
C ASP A 369 6.09 -10.09 -14.33
N ARG A 370 6.34 -9.11 -15.19
CA ARG A 370 5.34 -8.53 -16.10
C ARG A 370 4.88 -9.52 -17.19
N ASN A 371 5.59 -10.64 -17.34
CA ASN A 371 5.32 -11.67 -18.33
C ASN A 371 4.57 -12.89 -17.76
N ALA A 372 4.30 -12.91 -16.46
CA ALA A 372 3.57 -13.98 -15.78
C ALA A 372 2.28 -14.33 -16.54
N LYS A 373 2.18 -15.59 -16.96
CA LYS A 373 1.04 -16.09 -17.75
C LYS A 373 -0.20 -16.23 -16.89
N ILE A 374 -1.37 -16.01 -17.50
CA ILE A 374 -2.66 -16.26 -16.87
C ILE A 374 -3.09 -17.69 -17.18
N TRP A 375 -3.41 -18.44 -16.14
CA TRP A 375 -3.97 -19.77 -16.30
C TRP A 375 -5.22 -19.91 -15.44
N ILE A 376 -6.34 -20.14 -16.11
CA ILE A 376 -7.64 -20.43 -15.50
C ILE A 376 -7.96 -21.90 -15.80
N ASN A 377 -8.12 -22.69 -14.74
CA ASN A 377 -8.58 -24.07 -14.79
C ASN A 377 -9.68 -24.30 -13.76
N PHE A 378 -10.81 -24.85 -14.20
CA PHE A 378 -11.93 -25.16 -13.33
C PHE A 378 -11.60 -26.24 -12.26
N ASP A 379 -10.68 -27.16 -12.54
CA ASP A 379 -10.30 -28.15 -11.53
C ASP A 379 -9.54 -27.55 -10.34
N ASN A 380 -8.96 -26.35 -10.52
CA ASN A 380 -8.28 -25.62 -9.47
C ASN A 380 -9.20 -24.51 -8.92
N PRO A 381 -9.34 -24.35 -7.59
CA PRO A 381 -10.28 -23.39 -7.01
C PRO A 381 -10.09 -21.94 -7.49
N GLY A 382 -8.84 -21.54 -7.71
CA GLY A 382 -8.50 -20.20 -8.21
C GLY A 382 -8.96 -19.95 -9.65
N GLY A 383 -9.06 -20.98 -10.50
CA GLY A 383 -9.63 -20.86 -11.84
C GLY A 383 -11.14 -21.03 -11.84
N ALA A 384 -11.66 -21.99 -11.06
CA ALA A 384 -13.09 -22.22 -10.87
C ALA A 384 -13.83 -20.96 -10.42
N ARG A 385 -13.25 -20.17 -9.51
CA ARG A 385 -13.86 -18.92 -9.05
C ARG A 385 -14.16 -17.96 -10.21
N PHE A 386 -13.26 -17.86 -11.21
CA PHE A 386 -13.45 -16.99 -12.36
C PHE A 386 -14.52 -17.52 -13.32
N ILE A 387 -14.72 -18.84 -13.39
CA ILE A 387 -15.81 -19.44 -14.18
C ILE A 387 -17.16 -19.18 -13.50
N ALA A 388 -17.24 -19.32 -12.17
CA ALA A 388 -18.42 -18.96 -11.40
C ALA A 388 -18.71 -17.45 -11.46
N LEU A 389 -17.68 -16.61 -11.42
CA LEU A 389 -17.77 -15.16 -11.62
C LEU A 389 -18.34 -14.82 -13.00
N ASP A 390 -17.86 -15.47 -14.08
CA ASP A 390 -18.38 -15.26 -15.43
C ASP A 390 -19.87 -15.59 -15.53
N ALA A 391 -20.29 -16.71 -14.93
CA ALA A 391 -21.70 -17.12 -14.89
C ALA A 391 -22.56 -16.11 -14.12
N TYR A 392 -22.09 -15.65 -12.96
CA TYR A 392 -22.77 -14.59 -12.21
C TYR A 392 -22.83 -13.27 -12.98
N MET A 393 -21.76 -12.86 -13.65
CA MET A 393 -21.78 -11.63 -14.45
C MET A 393 -22.78 -11.66 -15.61
N ARG A 394 -23.06 -12.85 -16.17
CA ARG A 394 -24.00 -13.03 -17.29
C ARG A 394 -25.44 -13.23 -16.84
N TYR A 395 -25.64 -13.96 -15.75
CA TYR A 395 -26.97 -14.45 -15.35
C TYR A 395 -27.41 -13.96 -13.96
N ALA A 396 -26.54 -13.26 -13.23
CA ALA A 396 -26.77 -12.62 -11.95
C ALA A 396 -27.51 -13.53 -10.95
N ASP A 397 -28.62 -13.05 -10.38
CA ASP A 397 -29.37 -13.74 -9.34
C ASP A 397 -29.91 -15.10 -9.79
N ARG A 398 -30.18 -15.31 -11.09
CA ARG A 398 -30.59 -16.63 -11.60
C ARG A 398 -29.54 -17.70 -11.32
N PHE A 399 -28.26 -17.36 -11.53
CA PHE A 399 -27.16 -18.27 -11.23
C PHE A 399 -26.99 -18.46 -9.73
N LEU A 400 -27.08 -17.38 -8.95
CA LEU A 400 -27.00 -17.45 -7.49
C LEU A 400 -28.09 -18.35 -6.91
N ASP A 401 -29.33 -18.22 -7.39
CA ASP A 401 -30.48 -19.01 -6.97
C ASP A 401 -30.36 -20.48 -7.38
N ALA A 402 -29.83 -20.78 -8.57
CA ALA A 402 -29.56 -22.14 -9.03
C ALA A 402 -28.52 -22.85 -8.15
N VAL A 403 -27.46 -22.14 -7.75
CA VAL A 403 -26.46 -22.63 -6.78
C VAL A 403 -27.09 -22.82 -5.40
N ARG A 404 -27.84 -21.82 -4.91
CA ARG A 404 -28.53 -21.87 -3.60
C ARG A 404 -29.46 -23.05 -3.47
N THR A 405 -30.32 -23.25 -4.48
CA THR A 405 -31.30 -24.34 -4.50
C THR A 405 -30.62 -25.70 -4.39
N ARG A 406 -29.52 -25.92 -5.13
CA ARG A 406 -28.77 -27.19 -5.07
C ARG A 406 -28.08 -27.39 -3.72
N VAL A 407 -27.45 -26.34 -3.17
CA VAL A 407 -26.77 -26.42 -1.87
C VAL A 407 -27.76 -26.74 -0.75
N LEU A 408 -28.94 -26.11 -0.75
CA LEU A 408 -29.94 -26.28 0.31
C LEU A 408 -30.76 -27.57 0.19
N ASN A 409 -31.05 -28.03 -1.03
CA ASN A 409 -31.89 -29.22 -1.27
C ASN A 409 -31.09 -30.53 -1.26
N SER A 410 -29.77 -30.47 -1.14
CA SER A 410 -28.92 -31.66 -1.12
C SER A 410 -29.09 -32.45 0.19
N LYS A 411 -29.88 -33.53 0.14
CA LYS A 411 -30.14 -34.45 1.28
C LYS A 411 -29.06 -35.54 1.41
N SER A 412 -28.57 -36.03 0.28
CA SER A 412 -27.42 -36.94 0.14
C SER A 412 -26.16 -36.12 -0.17
N GLY A 413 -24.96 -36.61 0.17
CA GLY A 413 -23.74 -35.85 -0.12
C GLY A 413 -23.60 -35.50 -1.61
N PHE A 414 -23.01 -34.35 -1.94
CA PHE A 414 -22.87 -33.85 -3.31
C PHE A 414 -21.41 -33.55 -3.69
N SER A 415 -21.15 -33.45 -4.99
CA SER A 415 -19.90 -32.90 -5.54
C SER A 415 -20.10 -31.41 -5.79
N GLY A 416 -19.30 -30.57 -5.14
CA GLY A 416 -19.25 -29.13 -5.35
C GLY A 416 -18.91 -28.77 -6.79
N LYS A 417 -17.97 -29.48 -7.41
CA LYS A 417 -17.66 -29.33 -8.84
C LYS A 417 -18.90 -29.53 -9.72
N GLU A 418 -19.59 -30.66 -9.55
CA GLU A 418 -20.77 -30.97 -10.36
C GLU A 418 -21.91 -29.99 -10.07
N LEU A 419 -22.10 -29.59 -8.80
CA LEU A 419 -23.09 -28.58 -8.44
C LEU A 419 -22.93 -27.27 -9.23
N PHE A 420 -21.69 -26.77 -9.33
CA PHE A 420 -21.42 -25.54 -10.08
C PHE A 420 -21.58 -25.74 -11.59
N LYS A 421 -21.20 -26.91 -12.14
CA LYS A 421 -21.44 -27.23 -13.55
C LYS A 421 -22.93 -27.25 -13.86
N ASP A 422 -23.70 -28.04 -13.11
CA ASP A 422 -25.14 -28.19 -13.30
C ASP A 422 -25.88 -26.84 -13.19
N ALA A 423 -25.47 -25.99 -12.23
CA ALA A 423 -26.05 -24.67 -12.08
C ALA A 423 -25.74 -23.77 -13.29
N ILE A 424 -24.53 -23.84 -13.84
CA ILE A 424 -24.15 -23.12 -15.07
C ILE A 424 -24.95 -23.61 -16.27
N GLU A 425 -25.07 -24.93 -16.44
CA GLU A 425 -25.81 -25.53 -17.55
C GLU A 425 -27.29 -25.15 -17.52
N GLU A 426 -27.91 -25.19 -16.34
CA GLU A 426 -29.31 -24.80 -16.17
C GLU A 426 -29.55 -23.35 -16.59
N VAL A 427 -28.75 -22.41 -16.09
CA VAL A 427 -29.02 -20.98 -16.34
C VAL A 427 -28.58 -20.53 -17.71
N SER A 428 -27.56 -21.16 -18.29
CA SER A 428 -27.07 -20.84 -19.62
C SER A 428 -27.79 -21.58 -20.75
N GLY A 429 -28.41 -22.73 -20.46
CA GLY A 429 -28.95 -23.65 -21.47
C GLY A 429 -27.87 -24.31 -22.33
N VAL A 430 -26.61 -24.27 -21.91
CA VAL A 430 -25.45 -24.75 -22.68
C VAL A 430 -24.67 -25.78 -21.85
N PRO A 431 -24.29 -26.95 -22.41
CA PRO A 431 -23.43 -27.91 -21.73
C PRO A 431 -22.12 -27.28 -21.23
N PHE A 432 -21.67 -27.69 -20.05
CA PHE A 432 -20.52 -27.09 -19.37
C PHE A 432 -19.24 -27.19 -20.20
N GLU A 433 -19.06 -28.28 -20.94
CA GLU A 433 -17.92 -28.50 -21.84
C GLU A 433 -17.84 -27.44 -22.95
N LYS A 434 -18.98 -26.86 -23.34
CA LYS A 434 -19.05 -25.76 -24.31
C LYS A 434 -18.96 -24.39 -23.63
N TYR A 435 -19.57 -24.25 -22.45
CA TYR A 435 -19.54 -23.01 -21.69
C TYR A 435 -18.12 -22.67 -21.20
N TYR A 436 -17.44 -23.64 -20.59
CA TYR A 436 -16.16 -23.43 -19.91
C TYR A 436 -15.06 -22.83 -20.80
N PRO A 437 -14.80 -23.32 -22.03
CA PRO A 437 -13.79 -22.71 -22.91
C PRO A 437 -14.09 -21.25 -23.25
N ALA A 438 -15.37 -20.89 -23.45
CA ALA A 438 -15.79 -19.53 -23.77
C ALA A 438 -15.63 -18.59 -22.56
N ALA A 439 -16.11 -19.01 -21.39
CA ALA A 439 -15.95 -18.27 -20.14
C ALA A 439 -14.48 -18.09 -19.78
N ARG A 440 -13.67 -19.15 -19.88
CA ARG A 440 -12.22 -19.10 -19.66
C ARG A 440 -11.55 -18.08 -20.58
N LYS A 441 -11.88 -18.07 -21.87
CA LYS A 441 -11.33 -17.10 -22.84
C LYS A 441 -11.69 -15.68 -22.46
N ALA A 442 -12.96 -15.42 -22.13
CA ALA A 442 -13.43 -14.09 -21.72
C ALA A 442 -12.72 -13.58 -20.46
N GLN A 443 -12.59 -14.43 -19.43
CA GLN A 443 -11.95 -14.07 -18.17
C GLN A 443 -10.45 -13.83 -18.32
N ILE A 444 -9.74 -14.63 -19.14
CA ILE A 444 -8.34 -14.38 -19.49
C ILE A 444 -8.21 -13.03 -20.21
N GLN A 445 -9.02 -12.78 -21.24
CA GLN A 445 -8.97 -11.51 -21.98
C GLN A 445 -9.23 -10.32 -21.08
N ARG A 446 -10.19 -10.44 -20.14
CA ARG A 446 -10.48 -9.39 -19.16
C ARG A 446 -9.29 -9.15 -18.24
N LEU A 447 -8.70 -10.19 -17.66
CA LEU A 447 -7.51 -10.03 -16.81
C LEU A 447 -6.32 -9.43 -17.58
N GLU A 448 -6.08 -9.87 -18.82
CA GLU A 448 -5.01 -9.32 -19.67
C GLU A 448 -5.17 -7.83 -19.95
N SER A 449 -6.42 -7.31 -19.98
CA SER A 449 -6.65 -5.87 -20.17
C SER A 449 -6.12 -5.01 -19.02
N TYR A 450 -5.84 -5.61 -17.85
CA TYR A 450 -5.22 -4.95 -16.69
C TYR A 450 -3.71 -5.17 -16.60
N ARG A 451 -3.09 -5.87 -17.56
CA ARG A 451 -1.64 -6.03 -17.60
C ARG A 451 -1.01 -4.64 -17.82
N PRO A 452 0.00 -4.25 -17.01
CA PRO A 452 0.74 -3.01 -17.24
C PRO A 452 1.31 -3.00 -18.66
N LYS A 453 1.05 -1.92 -19.41
CA LYS A 453 1.73 -1.69 -20.69
C LYS A 453 3.17 -1.27 -20.38
N GLY A 454 4.11 -1.89 -21.08
CA GLY A 454 5.56 -1.74 -20.87
C GLY A 454 6.06 -0.33 -21.07
#